data_AF-A0A7R8YWF0-F1
#
_entry.id   AF-A0A7R8YWF0-F1
#
_cell.length_a   1.000
_cell.length_b   1.000
_cell.length_c   1.000
_cell.angle_alpha   90.00
_cell.angle_beta   90.00
_cell.angle_gamma   90.00
#
_symmetry.space_group_name_H-M   'P 1'
#
loop_
_entity.id
_entity.type
_entity.pdbx_description
1 polymer ?
#
loop_
_entity_poly.entity_id
_entity_poly.type
_entity_poly.pdbx_seq_one_letter_code
_entity_poly.pdbx_strand_id
1 'polypeptide(L)'
;MAEEAKPAEEAPPSDVPTIEAPQVPVKHSYTLFYFNVKALAEPLRFLFAYGGIEYEDVRVTRDEWPALKPTMPMGQMPVLEVDGKRVHQSISMARYLAKQVNLSGADPWEDLQIDIVVDTINDFRLKIAVVSYEPEDEIKEKKMITLVNEVIPFYLEKLETIVKDNNGHFALGKLTWADIYFAGILDYLNYMCKKDLIENYPGLKALVESVYAIDAIKAWMEKRPVTEV
;
A
#
# COMPACT_ATOMS: atom_id res chain seq x y z
N MET A 1 -69.86 -45.52 -11.70
CA MET A 1 -69.19 -44.29 -12.14
C MET A 1 -68.19 -43.96 -11.06
N ALA A 2 -66.91 -44.26 -11.33
CA ALA A 2 -65.81 -44.15 -10.37
C ALA A 2 -65.12 -42.80 -10.56
N GLU A 3 -64.86 -42.13 -9.44
CA GLU A 3 -64.37 -40.76 -9.29
C GLU A 3 -62.85 -40.73 -9.48
N GLU A 4 -62.37 -39.84 -10.36
CA GLU A 4 -60.96 -39.63 -10.67
C GLU A 4 -60.26 -38.87 -9.52
N ALA A 5 -59.24 -39.48 -8.93
CA ALA A 5 -58.34 -38.81 -7.98
C ALA A 5 -57.19 -38.10 -8.73
N LYS A 6 -57.01 -36.80 -8.48
CA LYS A 6 -55.87 -36.00 -8.95
C LYS A 6 -54.54 -36.48 -8.32
N PRO A 7 -53.40 -36.47 -9.05
CA PRO A 7 -52.11 -36.67 -8.43
C PRO A 7 -51.67 -35.43 -7.65
N ALA A 8 -51.08 -35.64 -6.48
CA ALA A 8 -50.43 -34.61 -5.68
C ALA A 8 -49.11 -34.16 -6.35
N GLU A 9 -48.89 -32.84 -6.39
CA GLU A 9 -47.67 -32.22 -6.89
C GLU A 9 -46.65 -32.18 -5.75
N GLU A 10 -45.63 -33.06 -5.80
CA GLU A 10 -44.49 -33.02 -4.87
C GLU A 10 -43.55 -31.87 -5.26
N ALA A 11 -43.36 -30.90 -4.35
CA ALA A 11 -42.32 -29.90 -4.48
C ALA A 11 -40.93 -30.56 -4.34
N PRO A 12 -39.93 -30.17 -5.14
CA PRO A 12 -38.60 -30.78 -5.06
C PRO A 12 -37.90 -30.38 -3.75
N PRO A 13 -37.08 -31.27 -3.16
CA PRO A 13 -36.34 -30.96 -1.94
C PRO A 13 -35.27 -29.90 -2.20
N SER A 14 -35.24 -28.88 -1.35
CA SER A 14 -34.26 -27.79 -1.40
C SER A 14 -32.96 -28.19 -0.71
N ASP A 15 -32.09 -28.92 -1.41
CA ASP A 15 -30.72 -29.19 -0.95
C ASP A 15 -29.76 -28.09 -1.41
N VAL A 16 -29.95 -26.87 -0.91
CA VAL A 16 -28.88 -25.86 -0.91
C VAL A 16 -28.15 -25.99 0.43
N PRO A 17 -26.87 -26.39 0.47
CA PRO A 17 -26.12 -26.37 1.70
C PRO A 17 -25.99 -24.91 2.16
N THR A 18 -26.62 -24.57 3.28
CA THR A 18 -26.35 -23.33 3.99
C THR A 18 -24.90 -23.40 4.46
N ILE A 19 -24.03 -22.58 3.87
CA ILE A 19 -22.69 -22.36 4.41
C ILE A 19 -22.87 -21.51 5.67
N GLU A 20 -23.14 -22.17 6.79
CA GLU A 20 -23.01 -21.52 8.09
C GLU A 20 -21.52 -21.19 8.30
N ALA A 21 -21.25 -19.94 8.65
CA ALA A 21 -19.93 -19.51 9.06
C ALA A 21 -19.72 -19.87 10.54
N PRO A 22 -18.62 -20.56 10.85
CA PRO A 22 -17.96 -20.36 12.14
C PRO A 22 -16.47 -20.05 11.89
N GLN A 23 -15.70 -19.32 12.68
CA GLN A 23 -15.83 -18.86 14.07
C GLN A 23 -14.47 -18.22 14.41
N VAL A 24 -14.44 -17.29 15.38
CA VAL A 24 -13.23 -16.72 16.04
C VAL A 24 -12.29 -15.94 15.09
N PRO A 25 -11.83 -14.72 15.43
CA PRO A 25 -10.83 -14.03 14.61
C PRO A 25 -9.57 -14.91 14.51
N VAL A 26 -9.29 -15.45 13.31
CA VAL A 26 -8.10 -16.25 13.05
C VAL A 26 -6.89 -15.33 13.23
N LYS A 27 -6.08 -15.60 14.26
CA LYS A 27 -4.81 -14.90 14.46
C LYS A 27 -3.84 -15.37 13.37
N HIS A 28 -3.69 -14.57 12.32
CA HIS A 28 -2.72 -14.80 11.26
C HIS A 28 -1.29 -14.52 11.75
N SER A 29 -0.33 -15.27 11.21
CA SER A 29 1.10 -15.01 11.35
C SER A 29 1.62 -14.24 10.13
N TYR A 30 2.38 -13.18 10.38
CA TYR A 30 2.91 -12.29 9.35
C TYR A 30 4.43 -12.17 9.45
N THR A 31 5.14 -12.35 8.34
CA THR A 31 6.56 -12.04 8.21
C THR A 31 6.79 -11.17 6.97
N LEU A 32 7.40 -10.01 7.15
CA LEU A 32 7.73 -9.06 6.08
C LEU A 32 9.23 -9.13 5.79
N PHE A 33 9.60 -9.52 4.58
CA PHE A 33 10.97 -9.52 4.10
C PHE A 33 11.24 -8.29 3.25
N TYR A 34 12.21 -7.47 3.68
CA TYR A 34 12.71 -6.36 2.88
C TYR A 34 14.14 -6.00 3.26
N PHE A 35 14.77 -5.10 2.48
CA PHE A 35 16.06 -4.54 2.86
C PHE A 35 15.96 -3.72 4.15
N ASN A 36 17.09 -3.52 4.82
CA ASN A 36 17.21 -2.61 5.97
C ASN A 36 17.13 -1.12 5.57
N VAL A 37 15.99 -0.72 5.00
CA VAL A 37 15.59 0.64 4.59
C VAL A 37 14.07 0.76 4.71
N LYS A 38 13.54 2.00 4.60
CA LYS A 38 12.10 2.26 4.52
C LYS A 38 11.55 1.89 3.14
N ALA A 39 11.75 2.75 2.14
CA ALA A 39 11.33 2.58 0.73
C ALA A 39 9.98 1.86 0.55
N LEU A 40 9.91 0.87 -0.34
CA LEU A 40 8.65 0.24 -0.77
C LEU A 40 7.96 -0.61 0.31
N ALA A 41 8.64 -0.95 1.40
CA ALA A 41 8.05 -1.72 2.49
C ALA A 41 7.48 -0.86 3.61
N GLU A 42 7.90 0.40 3.72
CA GLU A 42 7.45 1.27 4.81
C GLU A 42 5.93 1.48 4.85
N PRO A 43 5.21 1.61 3.70
CA PRO A 43 3.74 1.59 3.70
C PRO A 43 3.15 0.35 4.37
N LEU A 44 3.76 -0.82 4.18
CA LEU A 44 3.31 -2.07 4.78
C LEU A 44 3.54 -2.05 6.30
N ARG A 45 4.72 -1.57 6.73
CA ARG A 45 5.05 -1.40 8.15
C ARG A 45 4.11 -0.41 8.85
N PHE A 46 3.75 0.68 8.16
CA PHE A 46 2.75 1.63 8.64
C PHE A 46 1.38 0.99 8.78
N LEU A 47 0.94 0.19 7.79
CA LEU A 47 -0.34 -0.52 7.88
C LEU A 47 -0.37 -1.55 9.02
N PHE A 48 0.73 -2.28 9.25
CA PHE A 48 0.87 -3.14 10.43
C PHE A 48 0.77 -2.35 11.74
N ALA A 49 1.50 -1.24 11.85
CA ALA A 49 1.47 -0.38 13.02
C ALA A 49 0.06 0.20 13.26
N TYR A 50 -0.58 0.76 12.24
CA TYR A 50 -1.93 1.30 12.30
C TYR A 50 -2.95 0.28 12.82
N GLY A 51 -2.89 -0.95 12.29
CA GLY A 51 -3.78 -2.04 12.70
C GLY A 51 -3.44 -2.69 14.05
N GLY A 52 -2.33 -2.31 14.69
CA GLY A 52 -1.82 -3.03 15.86
C GLY A 52 -1.51 -4.51 15.57
N ILE A 53 -1.16 -4.84 14.33
CA ILE A 53 -0.92 -6.20 13.88
C ILE A 53 0.55 -6.57 14.15
N GLU A 54 0.76 -7.60 14.95
CA GLU A 54 2.09 -8.18 15.19
C GLU A 54 2.61 -8.86 13.92
N TYR A 55 3.87 -8.60 13.57
CA TYR A 55 4.57 -9.23 12.45
C TYR A 55 6.07 -9.30 12.73
N GLU A 56 6.77 -10.20 12.05
CA GLU A 56 8.23 -10.26 12.02
C GLU A 56 8.78 -9.37 10.90
N ASP A 57 9.60 -8.36 11.23
CA ASP A 57 10.24 -7.44 10.27
C ASP A 57 11.65 -7.94 9.90
N VAL A 58 11.73 -8.84 8.92
CA VAL A 58 13.00 -9.42 8.46
C VAL A 58 13.73 -8.44 7.54
N ARG A 59 14.82 -7.89 8.06
CA ARG A 59 15.66 -6.88 7.39
C ARG A 59 16.90 -7.50 6.76
N VAL A 60 16.75 -7.92 5.51
CA VAL A 60 17.78 -8.60 4.73
C VAL A 60 18.90 -7.63 4.37
N THR A 61 20.14 -8.01 4.67
CA THR A 61 21.33 -7.22 4.29
C THR A 61 21.66 -7.39 2.80
N ARG A 62 22.52 -6.50 2.26
CA ARG A 62 22.96 -6.60 0.87
C ARG A 62 23.77 -7.86 0.59
N ASP A 63 24.51 -8.35 1.58
CA ASP A 63 25.36 -9.54 1.47
C ASP A 63 24.54 -10.84 1.53
N GLU A 64 23.45 -10.86 2.30
CA GLU A 64 22.53 -12.01 2.37
C GLU A 64 21.64 -12.12 1.13
N TRP A 65 21.36 -11.00 0.47
CA TRP A 65 20.38 -10.94 -0.61
C TRP A 65 20.66 -11.89 -1.79
N PRO A 66 21.88 -12.01 -2.33
CA PRO A 66 22.16 -12.95 -3.42
C PRO A 66 21.78 -14.39 -3.10
N ALA A 67 21.97 -14.84 -1.85
CA ALA A 67 21.62 -16.19 -1.41
C ALA A 67 20.10 -16.35 -1.20
N LEU A 68 19.43 -15.31 -0.70
CA LEU A 68 17.99 -15.35 -0.42
C LEU A 68 17.12 -15.15 -1.66
N LYS A 69 17.60 -14.37 -2.64
CA LYS A 69 16.87 -13.99 -3.86
C LYS A 69 16.21 -15.16 -4.60
N PRO A 70 16.86 -16.32 -4.83
CA PRO A 70 16.22 -17.45 -5.52
C PRO A 70 15.01 -18.04 -4.77
N THR A 71 14.87 -17.77 -3.47
CA THR A 71 13.77 -18.25 -2.63
C THR A 71 12.57 -17.28 -2.58
N MET A 72 12.70 -16.10 -3.18
CA MET A 72 11.68 -15.07 -3.18
C MET A 72 10.86 -15.12 -4.48
N PRO A 73 9.52 -14.96 -4.42
CA PRO A 73 8.69 -14.83 -5.62
C PRO A 73 9.24 -13.74 -6.56
N MET A 74 9.41 -14.09 -7.84
CA MET A 74 9.99 -13.22 -8.87
C MET A 74 11.42 -12.71 -8.58
N GLY A 75 12.10 -13.24 -7.56
CA GLY A 75 13.43 -12.79 -7.15
C GLY A 75 13.46 -11.33 -6.71
N GLN A 76 12.39 -10.85 -6.05
CA GLN A 76 12.20 -9.46 -5.64
C GLN A 76 11.74 -9.37 -4.18
N MET A 77 11.84 -8.17 -3.61
CA MET A 77 11.25 -7.79 -2.33
C MET A 77 10.60 -6.39 -2.48
N PRO A 78 9.59 -6.02 -1.67
CA PRO A 78 9.11 -6.71 -0.48
C PRO A 78 8.35 -8.00 -0.78
N VAL A 79 8.45 -8.94 0.16
CA VAL A 79 7.66 -10.18 0.21
C VAL A 79 6.95 -10.22 1.55
N LEU A 80 5.66 -10.51 1.53
CA LEU A 80 4.88 -10.77 2.73
C LEU A 80 4.57 -12.27 2.78
N GLU A 81 4.86 -12.89 3.91
CA GLU A 81 4.44 -14.24 4.22
C GLU A 81 3.26 -14.19 5.19
N VAL A 82 2.15 -14.83 4.81
CA VAL A 82 0.93 -14.96 5.63
C VAL A 82 0.66 -16.44 5.84
N ASP A 83 0.79 -16.92 7.07
CA ASP A 83 0.62 -18.34 7.42
C ASP A 83 1.41 -19.29 6.50
N GLY A 84 2.69 -18.96 6.29
CA GLY A 84 3.61 -19.72 5.43
C GLY A 84 3.43 -19.51 3.92
N LYS A 85 2.48 -18.68 3.49
CA LYS A 85 2.24 -18.38 2.06
C LYS A 85 2.87 -17.05 1.68
N ARG A 86 3.85 -17.09 0.77
CA ARG A 86 4.55 -15.89 0.29
C ARG A 86 3.83 -15.23 -0.88
N VAL A 87 3.68 -13.91 -0.80
CA VAL A 87 3.19 -13.03 -1.86
C VAL A 87 4.13 -11.84 -2.04
N HIS A 88 4.05 -11.16 -3.18
CA HIS A 88 4.87 -9.99 -3.52
C HIS A 88 4.01 -8.89 -4.18
N GLN A 89 4.64 -7.78 -4.57
CA GLN A 89 4.03 -6.51 -5.04
C GLN A 89 3.54 -5.62 -3.89
N SER A 90 4.35 -4.60 -3.55
CA SER A 90 4.10 -3.72 -2.40
C SER A 90 2.72 -3.09 -2.40
N ILE A 91 2.23 -2.60 -3.54
CA ILE A 91 0.91 -1.96 -3.65
C ILE A 91 -0.21 -2.96 -3.42
N SER A 92 -0.14 -4.13 -4.04
CA SER A 92 -1.14 -5.19 -3.87
C SER A 92 -1.18 -5.69 -2.42
N MET A 93 -0.01 -5.84 -1.79
CA MET A 93 0.08 -6.20 -0.37
C MET A 93 -0.43 -5.08 0.54
N ALA A 94 -0.17 -3.81 0.22
CA ALA A 94 -0.71 -2.67 0.96
C ALA A 94 -2.24 -2.64 0.90
N ARG A 95 -2.82 -2.84 -0.29
CA ARG A 95 -4.28 -2.98 -0.45
C ARG A 95 -4.85 -4.15 0.34
N TYR A 96 -4.16 -5.29 0.38
CA TYR A 96 -4.58 -6.44 1.20
C TYR A 96 -4.59 -6.09 2.70
N LEU A 97 -3.50 -5.51 3.21
CA LEU A 97 -3.40 -5.11 4.62
C LEU A 97 -4.41 -4.01 4.97
N ALA A 98 -4.64 -3.06 4.07
CA ALA A 98 -5.66 -2.02 4.22
C ALA A 98 -7.04 -2.59 4.50
N LYS A 99 -7.42 -3.69 3.83
CA LYS A 99 -8.68 -4.38 4.09
C LYS A 99 -8.71 -5.04 5.47
N GLN A 100 -7.57 -5.52 5.97
CA GLN A 100 -7.49 -6.09 7.32
C GLN A 100 -7.63 -5.04 8.42
N VAL A 101 -7.29 -3.78 8.12
CA VAL A 101 -7.29 -2.66 9.08
C VAL A 101 -8.37 -1.63 8.80
N ASN A 102 -9.36 -1.95 7.96
CA ASN A 102 -10.51 -1.10 7.62
C ASN A 102 -10.14 0.29 7.04
N LEU A 103 -9.11 0.34 6.20
CA LEU A 103 -8.69 1.54 5.46
C LEU A 103 -9.04 1.50 3.97
N SER A 104 -9.89 0.56 3.56
CA SER A 104 -10.45 0.43 2.20
C SER A 104 -11.79 1.17 2.07
N GLY A 105 -12.35 1.18 0.86
CA GLY A 105 -13.69 1.69 0.59
C GLY A 105 -14.78 0.75 1.10
N ALA A 106 -16.02 1.25 1.15
CA ALA A 106 -17.20 0.47 1.50
C ALA A 106 -17.72 -0.41 0.35
N ASP A 107 -17.37 -0.05 -0.89
CA ASP A 107 -17.79 -0.76 -2.10
C ASP A 107 -16.68 -0.73 -3.17
N PRO A 108 -16.83 -1.49 -4.28
CA PRO A 108 -15.81 -1.53 -5.33
C PRO A 108 -15.52 -0.18 -6.00
N TRP A 109 -16.47 0.76 -6.01
CA TRP A 109 -16.29 2.09 -6.58
C TRP A 109 -15.48 3.00 -5.65
N GLU A 110 -15.70 2.91 -4.35
CA GLU A 110 -14.85 3.56 -3.36
C GLU A 110 -13.42 2.99 -3.38
N ASP A 111 -13.28 1.66 -3.43
CA ASP A 111 -11.97 0.99 -3.58
C ASP A 111 -11.23 1.48 -4.85
N LEU A 112 -11.95 1.59 -5.97
CA LEU A 112 -11.39 2.09 -7.23
C LEU A 112 -10.82 3.51 -7.12
N GLN A 113 -11.49 4.41 -6.40
CA GLN A 113 -11.01 5.78 -6.22
C GLN A 113 -9.70 5.82 -5.43
N ILE A 114 -9.56 4.97 -4.41
CA ILE A 114 -8.31 4.83 -3.64
C ILE A 114 -7.21 4.21 -4.53
N ASP A 115 -7.56 3.21 -5.34
CA ASP A 115 -6.63 2.54 -6.25
C ASP A 115 -6.03 3.50 -7.27
N ILE A 116 -6.86 4.33 -7.90
CA ILE A 116 -6.43 5.29 -8.93
C ILE A 116 -5.38 6.26 -8.39
N VAL A 117 -5.56 6.80 -7.18
CA VAL A 117 -4.61 7.77 -6.61
C VAL A 117 -3.31 7.08 -6.18
N VAL A 118 -3.36 5.84 -5.67
CA VAL A 118 -2.14 5.08 -5.37
C VAL A 118 -1.37 4.70 -6.63
N ASP A 119 -2.05 4.30 -7.70
CA ASP A 119 -1.42 4.03 -8.99
C ASP A 119 -0.79 5.31 -9.57
N THR A 120 -1.44 6.46 -9.40
CA THR A 120 -0.87 7.77 -9.79
C THR A 120 0.40 8.10 -8.99
N ILE A 121 0.41 7.86 -7.67
CA ILE A 121 1.60 8.02 -6.82
C ILE A 121 2.70 7.04 -7.25
N ASN A 122 2.35 5.83 -7.65
CA ASN A 122 3.32 4.85 -8.14
C ASN A 122 3.91 5.24 -9.51
N ASP A 123 3.11 5.76 -10.44
CA ASP A 123 3.61 6.30 -11.70
C ASP A 123 4.58 7.45 -11.48
N PHE A 124 4.26 8.35 -10.54
CA PHE A 124 5.15 9.42 -10.12
C PHE A 124 6.48 8.87 -9.58
N ARG A 125 6.40 7.92 -8.64
CA ARG A 125 7.57 7.24 -8.06
C ARG A 125 8.42 6.57 -9.14
N LEU A 126 7.81 5.87 -10.11
CA LEU A 126 8.52 5.21 -11.20
C LEU A 126 9.26 6.21 -12.07
N LYS A 127 8.62 7.34 -12.42
CA LYS A 127 9.28 8.42 -13.19
C LYS A 127 10.48 9.00 -12.44
N ILE A 128 10.38 9.20 -11.12
CA ILE A 128 11.52 9.61 -10.29
C ILE A 128 12.63 8.54 -10.31
N ALA A 129 12.25 7.28 -10.07
CA ALA A 129 13.19 6.16 -9.97
C ALA A 129 13.99 5.95 -11.26
N VAL A 130 13.36 6.10 -12.43
CA VAL A 130 14.04 5.99 -13.73
C VAL A 130 15.18 7.00 -13.87
N VAL A 131 15.05 8.19 -13.29
CA VAL A 131 16.12 9.21 -13.31
C VAL A 131 17.12 8.95 -12.19
N SER A 132 16.65 8.64 -10.98
CA SER A 132 17.51 8.46 -9.82
C SER A 132 18.50 7.29 -9.99
N TYR A 133 18.05 6.21 -10.63
CA TYR A 133 18.84 5.00 -10.90
C TYR A 133 19.47 4.95 -12.30
N GLU A 134 19.44 6.05 -13.07
CA GLU A 134 20.16 6.13 -14.34
C GLU A 134 21.68 5.98 -14.08
N PRO A 135 22.36 4.99 -14.70
CA PRO A 135 23.79 4.76 -14.50
C PRO A 135 24.69 5.79 -15.20
N GLU A 136 24.24 6.38 -16.31
CA GLU A 136 25.06 7.30 -17.10
C GLU A 136 24.82 8.76 -16.67
N ASP A 137 25.83 9.41 -16.08
CA ASP A 137 25.71 10.73 -15.48
C ASP A 137 25.18 11.79 -16.48
N GLU A 138 25.67 11.82 -17.72
CA GLU A 138 25.19 12.77 -18.73
C GLU A 138 23.71 12.58 -19.09
N ILE A 139 23.24 11.33 -19.12
CA ILE A 139 21.83 11.01 -19.40
C ILE A 139 20.98 11.39 -18.19
N LYS A 140 21.50 11.11 -16.99
CA LYS A 140 20.85 11.42 -15.72
C LYS A 140 20.63 12.92 -15.55
N GLU A 141 21.65 13.73 -15.80
CA GLU A 141 21.56 15.19 -15.75
C GLU A 141 20.51 15.73 -16.72
N LYS A 142 20.49 15.24 -17.96
CA LYS A 142 19.48 15.63 -18.96
C LYS A 142 18.06 15.28 -18.52
N LYS A 143 17.85 14.04 -18.04
CA LYS A 143 16.54 13.58 -17.54
C LYS A 143 16.10 14.34 -16.28
N MET A 144 17.05 14.76 -15.44
CA MET A 144 16.79 15.51 -14.22
C MET A 144 16.14 16.86 -14.51
N ILE A 145 16.53 17.54 -15.60
CA ILE A 145 15.94 18.82 -16.01
C ILE A 145 14.43 18.66 -16.24
N THR A 146 14.02 17.69 -17.06
CA THR A 146 12.60 17.40 -17.32
C THR A 146 11.88 16.93 -16.05
N LEU A 147 12.52 16.08 -15.23
CA LEU A 147 11.92 15.61 -13.99
C LEU A 147 11.58 16.77 -13.05
N VAL A 148 12.52 17.70 -12.84
CA VAL A 148 12.39 18.80 -11.88
C VAL A 148 11.46 19.90 -12.39
N ASN A 149 11.51 20.24 -13.68
CA ASN A 149 10.78 21.38 -14.22
C ASN A 149 9.38 21.03 -14.74
N GLU A 150 9.11 19.77 -15.07
CA GLU A 150 7.84 19.37 -15.68
C GLU A 150 7.12 18.29 -14.85
N VAL A 151 7.78 17.16 -14.60
CA VAL A 151 7.13 15.99 -14.01
C VAL A 151 6.76 16.22 -12.55
N ILE A 152 7.73 16.62 -11.71
CA ILE A 152 7.49 16.84 -10.27
C ILE A 152 6.39 17.89 -10.04
N PRO A 153 6.44 19.09 -10.65
CA PRO A 153 5.38 20.08 -10.50
C PRO A 153 4.02 19.54 -10.95
N PHE A 154 3.94 18.91 -12.13
CA PHE A 154 2.69 18.37 -12.66
C PHE A 154 2.03 17.38 -11.69
N TYR A 155 2.78 16.40 -11.19
CA TYR A 155 2.21 15.39 -10.29
C TYR A 155 1.82 16.00 -8.94
N LEU A 156 2.69 16.80 -8.34
CA LEU A 156 2.43 17.35 -7.01
C LEU A 156 1.30 18.39 -7.01
N GLU A 157 1.16 19.22 -8.06
CA GLU A 157 0.02 20.13 -8.20
C GLU A 157 -1.31 19.36 -8.31
N LYS A 158 -1.32 18.24 -9.04
CA LYS A 158 -2.51 17.39 -9.18
C LYS A 158 -2.85 16.67 -7.88
N LEU A 159 -1.85 16.12 -7.20
CA LEU A 159 -2.01 15.47 -5.91
C LEU A 159 -2.48 16.46 -4.82
N GLU A 160 -1.92 17.67 -4.78
CA GLU A 160 -2.37 18.76 -3.90
C GLU A 160 -3.84 19.13 -4.16
N THR A 161 -4.25 19.23 -5.43
CA THR A 161 -5.65 19.48 -5.79
C THR A 161 -6.56 18.35 -5.32
N ILE A 162 -6.18 17.08 -5.54
CA ILE A 162 -6.93 15.91 -5.08
C ILE A 162 -7.13 15.96 -3.56
N VAL A 163 -6.07 16.27 -2.80
CA VAL A 163 -6.13 16.37 -1.33
C VAL A 163 -7.08 17.47 -0.88
N LYS A 164 -7.02 18.63 -1.52
CA LYS A 164 -7.93 19.75 -1.23
C LYS A 164 -9.39 19.39 -1.50
N ASP A 165 -9.67 18.74 -2.62
CA ASP A 165 -11.03 18.36 -3.03
C ASP A 165 -11.61 17.22 -2.16
N ASN A 166 -10.75 16.46 -1.49
CA ASN A 166 -11.10 15.37 -0.58
C ASN A 166 -10.83 15.73 0.89
N ASN A 167 -11.05 16.99 1.27
CA ASN A 167 -11.03 17.44 2.67
C ASN A 167 -9.74 17.05 3.43
N GLY A 168 -8.58 17.15 2.78
CA GLY A 168 -7.28 16.84 3.39
C GLY A 168 -6.83 15.38 3.25
N HIS A 169 -7.53 14.56 2.45
CA HIS A 169 -7.20 13.15 2.20
C HIS A 169 -7.08 12.86 0.71
N PHE A 170 -6.46 11.76 0.30
CA PHE A 170 -6.35 11.43 -1.12
C PHE A 170 -7.63 10.90 -1.76
N ALA A 171 -8.53 10.31 -0.98
CA ALA A 171 -9.76 9.72 -1.50
C ALA A 171 -10.87 9.73 -0.45
N LEU A 172 -12.12 9.72 -0.92
CA LEU A 172 -13.34 9.51 -0.11
C LEU A 172 -13.58 10.55 1.00
N GLY A 173 -12.86 11.68 0.99
CA GLY A 173 -12.99 12.71 2.02
C GLY A 173 -12.57 12.28 3.44
N LYS A 174 -11.86 11.15 3.59
CA LYS A 174 -11.50 10.53 4.89
C LYS A 174 -10.18 9.79 4.80
N LEU A 175 -9.62 9.42 5.96
CA LEU A 175 -8.42 8.58 6.03
C LEU A 175 -8.62 7.26 5.28
N THR A 176 -7.74 6.97 4.33
CA THR A 176 -7.66 5.68 3.61
C THR A 176 -6.22 5.20 3.51
N TRP A 177 -6.03 4.00 2.96
CA TRP A 177 -4.68 3.46 2.79
C TRP A 177 -3.83 4.22 1.75
N ALA A 178 -4.43 5.06 0.91
CA ALA A 178 -3.68 5.96 0.03
C ALA A 178 -2.86 6.99 0.83
N ASP A 179 -3.43 7.54 1.90
CA ASP A 179 -2.76 8.50 2.78
C ASP A 179 -1.58 7.85 3.50
N ILE A 180 -1.82 6.65 4.07
CA ILE A 180 -0.78 5.84 4.71
C ILE A 180 0.32 5.47 3.72
N TYR A 181 -0.05 5.09 2.49
CA TYR A 181 0.90 4.72 1.45
C TYR A 181 1.78 5.89 1.05
N PHE A 182 1.20 7.06 0.78
CA PHE A 182 1.95 8.26 0.41
C PHE A 182 2.91 8.70 1.52
N ALA A 183 2.43 8.75 2.78
CA ALA A 183 3.26 9.08 3.93
C ALA A 183 4.43 8.08 4.09
N GLY A 184 4.18 6.78 3.90
CA GLY A 184 5.22 5.75 3.99
C GLY A 184 6.29 5.84 2.89
N ILE A 185 5.93 6.24 1.67
CA ILE A 185 6.88 6.32 0.54
C ILE A 185 7.57 7.69 0.41
N LEU A 186 7.11 8.72 1.10
CA LEU A 186 7.58 10.10 0.92
C LEU A 186 9.08 10.25 1.16
N ASP A 187 9.60 9.68 2.26
CA ASP A 187 11.02 9.75 2.60
C ASP A 187 11.89 9.19 1.46
N TYR A 188 11.42 8.14 0.78
CA TYR A 188 12.11 7.54 -0.35
C TYR A 188 12.04 8.40 -1.62
N LEU A 189 10.90 9.04 -1.89
CA LEU A 189 10.81 10.02 -2.98
C LEU A 189 11.75 11.20 -2.74
N ASN A 190 11.75 11.73 -1.52
CA ASN A 190 12.63 12.83 -1.09
C ASN A 190 14.11 12.45 -1.21
N TYR A 191 14.46 11.23 -0.79
CA TYR A 191 15.81 10.68 -0.97
C TYR A 191 16.23 10.64 -2.43
N MET A 192 15.40 10.08 -3.32
CA MET A 192 15.71 9.97 -4.75
C MET A 192 15.85 11.33 -5.44
N CYS A 193 15.10 12.34 -4.98
CA CYS A 193 15.11 13.71 -5.50
C CYS A 193 16.09 14.64 -4.77
N LYS A 194 16.69 14.20 -3.65
CA LYS A 194 17.57 14.98 -2.77
C LYS A 194 16.97 16.31 -2.31
N LYS A 195 15.65 16.36 -2.12
CA LYS A 195 14.92 17.55 -1.63
C LYS A 195 13.63 17.13 -0.94
N ASP A 196 13.08 18.02 -0.11
CA ASP A 196 11.70 17.89 0.35
C ASP A 196 10.76 18.22 -0.82
N LEU A 197 10.07 17.20 -1.33
CA LEU A 197 9.17 17.36 -2.46
C LEU A 197 7.92 18.18 -2.11
N ILE A 198 7.45 18.08 -0.86
CA ILE A 198 6.16 18.64 -0.47
C ILE A 198 6.27 19.96 0.30
N GLU A 199 7.48 20.54 0.39
CA GLU A 199 7.74 21.79 1.11
C GLU A 199 6.78 22.93 0.74
N ASN A 200 6.46 23.05 -0.56
CA ASN A 200 5.59 24.09 -1.11
C ASN A 200 4.13 23.64 -1.34
N TYR A 201 3.76 22.46 -0.84
CA TYR A 201 2.45 21.86 -1.05
C TYR A 201 1.76 21.65 0.32
N PRO A 202 1.12 22.70 0.87
CA PRO A 202 0.65 22.69 2.26
C PRO A 202 -0.43 21.64 2.53
N GLY A 203 -1.28 21.31 1.56
CA GLY A 203 -2.27 20.24 1.68
C GLY A 203 -1.62 18.87 1.83
N LEU A 204 -0.66 18.54 0.95
CA LEU A 204 0.13 17.32 1.04
C LEU A 204 0.92 17.24 2.36
N LYS A 205 1.51 18.35 2.79
CA LYS A 205 2.20 18.44 4.08
C LYS A 205 1.28 18.15 5.25
N ALA A 206 0.12 18.81 5.31
CA ALA A 206 -0.87 18.59 6.36
C ALA A 206 -1.38 17.14 6.37
N LEU A 207 -1.61 16.53 5.21
CA LEU A 207 -1.99 15.13 5.09
C LEU A 207 -0.94 14.20 5.71
N VAL A 208 0.34 14.36 5.34
CA VAL A 208 1.43 13.52 5.86
C VAL A 208 1.62 13.73 7.37
N GLU A 209 1.59 14.98 7.84
CA GLU A 209 1.66 15.31 9.26
C GLU A 209 0.50 14.67 10.04
N SER A 210 -0.71 14.62 9.46
CA SER A 210 -1.87 13.97 10.10
C SER A 210 -1.69 12.46 10.24
N VAL A 211 -1.09 11.80 9.24
CA VAL A 211 -0.76 10.37 9.30
C VAL A 211 0.32 10.11 10.34
N TYR A 212 1.37 10.94 10.35
CA TYR A 212 2.47 10.85 11.31
C TYR A 212 2.03 11.11 12.76
N ALA A 213 0.94 11.87 12.95
CA ALA A 213 0.36 12.13 14.27
C ALA A 213 -0.51 11.00 14.81
N ILE A 214 -0.83 9.97 14.02
CA ILE A 214 -1.56 8.78 14.51
C ILE A 214 -0.65 8.06 15.52
N ASP A 215 -1.12 7.90 16.77
CA ASP A 215 -0.32 7.38 17.89
C ASP A 215 0.47 6.11 17.56
N ALA A 216 -0.17 5.15 16.86
CA ALA A 216 0.48 3.90 16.47
C ALA A 216 1.57 4.08 15.41
N ILE A 217 1.36 4.98 14.43
CA ILE A 217 2.37 5.33 13.41
C ILE A 217 3.51 6.10 14.05
N LYS A 218 3.21 7.07 14.92
CA LYS A 218 4.21 7.82 15.69
C LYS A 218 5.09 6.89 16.52
N ALA A 219 4.49 5.97 17.27
CA ALA A 219 5.21 4.97 18.05
C ALA A 219 6.09 4.06 17.17
N TRP A 220 5.61 3.67 15.98
CA TRP A 220 6.43 2.95 15.00
C TRP A 220 7.63 3.79 14.53
N MET A 221 7.43 5.05 14.17
CA MET A 221 8.50 5.94 13.72
C MET A 221 9.55 6.22 14.79
N GLU A 222 9.18 6.25 16.06
CA GLU A 222 10.11 6.37 17.20
C GLU A 222 10.92 5.08 17.40
N LYS A 223 10.35 3.91 17.08
CA LYS A 223 10.99 2.60 17.28
C LYS A 223 11.80 2.12 16.06
N ARG A 224 11.43 2.53 14.84
CA ARG A 224 12.01 1.99 13.60
C ARG A 224 13.52 2.30 13.50
N PRO A 225 14.32 1.43 12.87
CA PRO A 225 15.73 1.72 12.61
C PRO A 225 15.92 3.02 11.81
N VAL A 226 16.87 3.86 12.25
CA VAL A 226 17.27 5.06 11.53
C VAL A 226 18.05 4.66 10.28
N THR A 227 17.55 5.05 9.12
CA THR A 227 18.10 4.70 7.79
C THR A 227 17.98 5.90 6.87
N GLU A 228 18.95 6.07 5.96
CA GLU A 228 18.96 7.18 4.99
C GLU A 228 17.81 7.08 3.96
N VAL A 229 17.33 5.86 3.69
CA VAL A 229 16.31 5.52 2.69
C VAL A 229 15.06 4.98 3.33
#